data_AF-A0A661XKB7-F1
#
_entry.id   AF-A0A661XKB7-F1
#
_cell.length_a   1.000
_cell.length_b   1.000
_cell.length_c   1.000
_cell.angle_alpha   90.00
_cell.angle_beta   90.00
_cell.angle_gamma   90.00
#
_symmetry.space_group_name_H-M   'P 1'
#
loop_
_entity.id
_entity.type
_entity.pdbx_description
1 polymer ?
#
loop_
_entity_poly.entity_id
_entity_poly.type
_entity_poly.pdbx_seq_one_letter_code
_entity_poly.pdbx_strand_id
1 'polypeptide(L)'
;MEVYRYKAVGFKSTGPIADNFKALDFYEELNISGDIINAGKAISMKTTKVTDVNIWRNYNSVKNNIQHLKDGFQGGITWNGKTIKYTTPEIHIYMPKDKFTQSIANSWKNTLESLHPQIKFEISTLEKFIKN
;
A
#
# COMPACT_ATOMS: atom_id res chain seq x y z
N MET A 1 -1.51 7.50 24.31
CA MET A 1 -1.84 7.40 22.87
C MET A 1 -1.72 5.94 22.49
N GLU A 2 -2.86 5.27 22.29
CA GLU A 2 -2.84 3.91 21.75
C GLU A 2 -2.35 3.99 20.31
N VAL A 3 -1.15 3.47 20.07
CA VAL A 3 -0.62 3.34 18.72
C VAL A 3 -1.40 2.20 18.08
N TYR A 4 -2.39 2.54 17.25
CA TYR A 4 -3.18 1.61 16.45
C TYR A 4 -2.26 0.87 15.49
N ARG A 5 -1.69 -0.24 15.94
CA ARG A 5 -0.80 -1.06 15.12
C ARG A 5 -1.64 -2.00 14.27
N TYR A 6 -1.79 -1.66 12.99
CA TYR A 6 -2.11 -2.63 11.95
C TYR A 6 -1.25 -3.87 12.21
N LYS A 7 -1.88 -5.01 12.52
CA LYS A 7 -1.14 -6.24 12.81
C LYS A 7 -0.73 -6.81 11.47
N ALA A 8 0.39 -6.31 10.96
CA ALA A 8 1.05 -6.80 9.77
C ALA A 8 1.69 -8.17 10.09
N VAL A 9 0.87 -9.18 10.43
CA VAL A 9 1.35 -10.52 10.78
C VAL A 9 2.10 -11.06 9.56
N GLY A 10 3.42 -11.24 9.69
CA GLY A 10 4.30 -11.64 8.58
C GLY A 10 4.90 -10.50 7.76
N PHE A 11 4.57 -9.22 8.05
CA PHE A 11 5.14 -8.07 7.35
C PHE A 11 5.96 -7.18 8.29
N LYS A 12 7.03 -6.60 7.76
CA LYS A 12 7.85 -5.57 8.40
C LYS A 12 7.30 -4.20 8.03
N SER A 13 7.36 -3.25 8.97
CA SER A 13 7.05 -1.85 8.69
C SER A 13 8.27 -1.14 8.11
N THR A 14 8.03 -0.19 7.21
CA THR A 14 9.08 0.73 6.71
C THR A 14 9.38 1.88 7.67
N GLY A 15 8.53 2.13 8.67
CA GLY A 15 8.70 3.20 9.66
C GLY A 15 10.07 3.21 10.36
N PRO A 16 10.61 2.07 10.83
CA PRO A 16 11.97 1.99 11.38
C PRO A 16 13.10 2.35 10.39
N ILE A 17 12.84 2.36 9.07
CA ILE A 17 13.78 2.83 8.04
C ILE A 17 13.61 4.34 7.84
N ALA A 18 12.36 4.79 7.69
CA ALA A 18 11.95 6.18 7.68
C ALA A 18 10.43 6.31 7.90
N ASP A 19 10.01 7.27 8.72
CA ASP A 19 8.59 7.54 8.99
C ASP A 19 7.77 7.91 7.74
N ASN A 20 8.44 8.32 6.67
CA ASN A 20 7.85 8.66 5.38
C ASN A 20 8.48 7.87 4.23
N PHE A 21 8.90 6.62 4.49
CA PHE A 21 9.48 5.76 3.47
C PHE A 21 8.60 5.75 2.23
N LYS A 22 9.20 6.18 1.11
CA LYS A 22 8.49 6.43 -0.15
C LYS A 22 7.49 5.33 -0.45
N ALA A 23 6.23 5.74 -0.62
CA ALA A 23 5.13 4.95 -1.16
C ALA A 23 4.83 3.59 -0.51
N LEU A 24 5.63 3.11 0.44
CA LEU A 24 5.51 1.79 1.07
C LEU A 24 5.41 1.94 2.57
N ASP A 25 4.46 1.22 3.15
CA ASP A 25 4.20 1.18 4.58
C ASP A 25 4.68 -0.14 5.18
N PHE A 26 4.55 -1.23 4.41
CA PHE A 26 4.92 -2.58 4.83
C PHE A 26 5.56 -3.40 3.71
N TYR A 27 6.32 -4.43 4.08
CA TYR A 27 6.89 -5.39 3.14
C TYR A 27 7.03 -6.78 3.77
N GLU A 28 6.94 -7.82 2.94
CA GLU A 28 7.21 -9.21 3.32
C GLU A 28 8.69 -9.49 3.06
N GLU A 29 9.49 -9.43 4.12
CA GLU A 29 10.94 -9.64 4.05
C GLU A 29 11.26 -11.09 3.65
N LEU A 30 12.03 -11.27 2.59
CA LEU A 30 12.57 -12.57 2.20
C LEU A 30 14.02 -12.70 2.65
N ASN A 31 14.84 -11.69 2.37
CA ASN A 31 16.24 -11.61 2.81
C ASN A 31 16.77 -10.18 2.76
N ILE A 32 17.89 -9.95 3.44
CA ILE A 32 18.62 -8.67 3.48
C ILE A 32 20.06 -8.91 3.04
N SER A 33 20.56 -8.06 2.14
CA SER A 33 21.96 -8.01 1.72
C SER A 33 22.47 -6.58 1.81
N GLY A 34 23.14 -6.25 2.92
CA GLY A 34 23.61 -4.90 3.22
C GLY A 34 22.45 -3.89 3.31
N ASP A 35 22.41 -2.96 2.36
CA ASP A 35 21.37 -1.92 2.27
C ASP A 35 20.20 -2.31 1.38
N ILE A 36 20.21 -3.51 0.79
CA ILE A 36 19.14 -4.02 -0.07
C ILE A 36 18.29 -5.00 0.72
N ILE A 37 16.99 -4.72 0.76
CA ILE A 37 15.95 -5.59 1.29
C ILE A 37 15.22 -6.20 0.10
N ASN A 38 15.26 -7.53 -0.03
CA ASN A 38 14.48 -8.25 -1.02
C ASN A 38 13.17 -8.72 -0.37
N ALA A 39 12.05 -8.28 -0.94
CA ALA A 39 10.72 -8.54 -0.45
C ALA A 39 9.89 -9.33 -1.49
N GLY A 40 8.98 -10.17 -1.01
CA GLY A 40 7.98 -10.80 -1.86
C GLY A 40 6.91 -9.77 -2.20
N LYS A 41 6.17 -9.37 -1.17
CA LYS A 41 5.15 -8.32 -1.24
C LYS A 41 5.63 -6.99 -0.70
N ALA A 42 5.17 -5.91 -1.30
CA ALA A 42 5.35 -4.55 -0.79
C ALA A 42 4.00 -3.84 -0.80
N ILE A 43 3.59 -3.30 0.35
CA ILE A 43 2.24 -2.80 0.58
C ILE A 43 2.29 -1.28 0.81
N SER A 44 1.48 -0.55 0.05
CA SER A 44 1.10 0.82 0.35
C SER A 44 -0.29 0.87 0.95
N MET A 45 -0.44 1.49 2.10
CA MET A 45 -1.73 1.75 2.72
C MET A 45 -2.25 3.13 2.34
N LYS A 46 -3.56 3.19 2.12
CA LYS A 46 -4.31 4.42 1.86
C LYS A 46 -5.62 4.37 2.63
N THR A 47 -6.07 5.52 3.10
CA THR A 47 -7.42 5.68 3.66
C THR A 47 -8.20 6.66 2.80
N THR A 48 -9.52 6.47 2.70
CA THR A 48 -10.38 7.39 1.96
C THR A 48 -11.81 7.36 2.47
N LYS A 49 -12.49 8.51 2.38
CA LYS A 49 -13.95 8.61 2.56
C LYS A 49 -14.70 8.74 1.22
N VAL A 50 -13.96 8.86 0.12
CA VAL A 50 -14.50 9.00 -1.24
C VAL A 50 -14.95 7.63 -1.73
N THR A 51 -16.17 7.56 -2.25
CA THR A 51 -16.78 6.32 -2.78
C THR A 51 -16.67 6.21 -4.30
N ASP A 52 -16.39 7.31 -5.00
CA ASP A 52 -16.13 7.31 -6.44
C ASP A 52 -14.64 7.11 -6.74
N VAL A 53 -14.30 5.97 -7.36
CA VAL A 53 -12.93 5.61 -7.75
C VAL A 53 -12.34 6.59 -8.75
N ASN A 54 -13.14 7.21 -9.62
CA ASN A 54 -12.67 8.14 -10.63
C ASN A 54 -12.24 9.47 -10.02
N ILE A 55 -12.91 9.90 -8.94
CA ILE A 55 -12.48 11.05 -8.15
C ILE A 55 -11.21 10.69 -7.37
N TRP A 56 -11.23 9.57 -6.64
CA TRP A 56 -10.12 9.18 -5.77
C TRP A 56 -8.81 8.98 -6.52
N ARG A 57 -8.83 8.23 -7.64
CA ARG A 57 -7.62 7.98 -8.45
C ARG A 57 -7.01 9.25 -9.05
N ASN A 58 -7.82 10.31 -9.15
CA ASN A 58 -7.39 11.56 -9.74
C ASN A 58 -6.62 12.48 -8.77
N TYR A 59 -6.59 12.16 -7.48
CA TYR A 59 -5.78 12.89 -6.51
C TYR A 59 -4.28 12.78 -6.80
N ASN A 60 -3.59 13.92 -6.76
CA ASN A 60 -2.14 13.97 -7.03
C ASN A 60 -1.35 13.05 -6.10
N SER A 61 -1.74 12.95 -4.82
CA SER A 61 -1.11 12.04 -3.85
C SER A 61 -1.22 10.58 -4.28
N VAL A 62 -2.37 10.18 -4.85
CA VAL A 62 -2.61 8.81 -5.34
C VAL A 62 -1.81 8.56 -6.61
N LYS A 63 -1.84 9.49 -7.57
CA LYS A 63 -1.05 9.39 -8.81
C LYS A 63 0.44 9.26 -8.52
N ASN A 64 0.96 10.12 -7.64
CA ASN A 64 2.37 10.09 -7.24
C ASN A 64 2.70 8.76 -6.55
N ASN A 65 1.87 8.28 -5.63
CA ASN A 65 2.09 7.01 -4.95
C ASN A 65 2.15 5.83 -5.94
N ILE A 66 1.21 5.75 -6.89
CA ILE A 66 1.21 4.73 -7.94
C ILE A 66 2.47 4.86 -8.81
N GLN A 67 2.87 6.09 -9.17
CA GLN A 67 4.08 6.30 -9.95
C GLN A 67 5.33 5.83 -9.21
N HIS A 68 5.48 6.17 -7.93
CA HIS A 68 6.60 5.70 -7.10
C HIS A 68 6.66 4.17 -7.01
N LEU A 69 5.51 3.49 -6.90
CA LEU A 69 5.45 2.03 -6.92
C LEU A 69 5.85 1.45 -8.28
N LYS A 70 5.51 2.15 -9.37
CA LYS A 70 5.92 1.76 -10.72
C LYS A 70 7.41 1.96 -10.96
N ASP A 71 7.96 3.09 -10.51
CA ASP A 71 9.39 3.38 -10.60
C ASP A 71 10.19 2.33 -9.83
N GLY A 72 9.67 1.85 -8.71
CA GLY A 72 10.28 0.78 -7.92
C GLY A 72 10.40 -0.57 -8.63
N PHE A 73 9.70 -0.80 -9.76
CA PHE A 73 9.98 -1.98 -10.60
C PHE A 73 11.36 -1.92 -11.27
N GLN A 74 11.96 -0.73 -11.40
CA GLN A 74 13.27 -0.52 -12.00
C GLN A 74 14.43 -0.69 -10.99
N GLY A 75 14.33 -1.69 -10.11
CA GLY A 75 15.41 -2.01 -9.17
C GLY A 75 15.14 -1.64 -7.71
N GLY A 76 13.90 -1.33 -7.35
CA GLY A 76 13.45 -1.10 -5.98
C GLY A 76 13.20 0.37 -5.65
N ILE A 77 12.64 0.61 -4.46
CA ILE A 77 12.46 1.95 -3.90
C ILE A 77 13.59 2.23 -2.91
N THR A 78 14.40 3.24 -3.21
CA THR A 78 15.47 3.70 -2.32
C THR A 78 15.04 4.91 -1.51
N TRP A 79 15.26 4.82 -0.20
CA TRP A 79 15.04 5.91 0.75
C TRP A 79 15.93 5.74 1.97
N ASN A 80 16.48 6.85 2.47
CA ASN A 80 17.38 6.87 3.63
C ASN A 80 18.51 5.81 3.56
N GLY A 81 19.13 5.67 2.39
CA GLY A 81 20.20 4.70 2.15
C GLY A 81 19.76 3.23 2.00
N LYS A 82 18.52 2.88 2.32
CA LYS A 82 17.98 1.52 2.15
C LYS A 82 17.17 1.39 0.85
N THR A 83 17.30 0.26 0.18
CA THR A 83 16.54 -0.06 -1.05
C THR A 83 15.67 -1.28 -0.82
N ILE A 84 14.35 -1.15 -1.04
CA ILE A 84 13.43 -2.28 -1.02
C ILE A 84 13.12 -2.70 -2.45
N LYS A 85 13.53 -3.92 -2.83
CA LYS A 85 13.16 -4.58 -4.07
C LYS A 85 12.00 -5.53 -3.81
N TYR A 86 11.00 -5.53 -4.67
CA TYR A 86 9.80 -6.36 -4.49
C TYR A 86 9.31 -6.96 -5.81
N THR A 87 8.61 -8.09 -5.72
CA THR A 87 8.00 -8.74 -6.89
C THR A 87 6.52 -8.38 -7.02
N THR A 88 5.81 -8.24 -5.91
CA THR A 88 4.37 -7.99 -5.90
C THR A 88 4.02 -6.73 -5.11
N PRO A 89 3.80 -5.58 -5.76
CA PRO A 89 3.26 -4.41 -5.09
C PRO A 89 1.74 -4.52 -4.90
N GLU A 90 1.27 -4.09 -3.74
CA GLU A 90 -0.14 -4.03 -3.40
C GLU A 90 -0.48 -2.64 -2.85
N ILE A 91 -1.66 -2.13 -3.20
CA ILE A 91 -2.24 -0.95 -2.56
C ILE A 91 -3.47 -1.40 -1.78
N HIS A 92 -3.40 -1.22 -0.46
CA HIS A 92 -4.49 -1.53 0.46
C HIS A 92 -5.23 -0.23 0.79
N ILE A 93 -6.50 -0.16 0.40
CA ILE A 93 -7.37 1.01 0.54
C ILE A 93 -8.41 0.73 1.60
N TYR A 94 -8.42 1.54 2.66
CA TYR A 94 -9.36 1.41 3.76
C TYR A 94 -10.41 2.52 3.73
N MET A 95 -11.67 2.11 3.87
CA MET A 95 -12.82 3.00 3.94
C MET A 95 -13.51 2.86 5.31
N PRO A 96 -14.12 3.92 5.84
CA PRO A 96 -15.06 3.79 6.95
C PRO A 96 -16.21 2.82 6.61
N LYS A 97 -16.72 2.10 7.60
CA LYS A 97 -17.80 1.11 7.42
C LYS A 97 -19.05 1.69 6.75
N ASP A 98 -19.41 2.94 7.06
CA ASP A 98 -20.57 3.63 6.46
C ASP A 98 -20.37 4.03 4.98
N LYS A 99 -19.12 3.99 4.50
CA LYS A 99 -18.75 4.26 3.10
C LYS A 99 -18.38 3.01 2.32
N PHE A 100 -18.29 1.86 2.98
CA PHE A 100 -17.89 0.59 2.38
C PHE A 100 -19.11 -0.27 2.03
N THR A 101 -19.11 -0.81 0.81
CA THR A 101 -19.94 -1.96 0.43
C THR A 101 -19.12 -2.92 -0.40
N GLN A 102 -19.50 -4.20 -0.45
CA GLN A 102 -18.80 -5.16 -1.31
C GLN A 102 -18.88 -4.78 -2.80
N SER A 103 -19.99 -4.14 -3.22
CA SER A 103 -20.15 -3.62 -4.58
C SER A 103 -19.12 -2.53 -4.90
N ILE A 104 -18.91 -1.58 -3.98
CA ILE A 104 -17.87 -0.54 -4.11
C ILE A 104 -16.49 -1.19 -4.19
N ALA A 105 -16.18 -2.13 -3.29
CA ALA A 105 -14.89 -2.82 -3.28
C ALA A 105 -14.59 -3.52 -4.62
N ASN A 106 -15.57 -4.27 -5.15
CA ASN A 106 -15.42 -4.97 -6.42
C ASN A 106 -15.28 -4.00 -7.60
N SER A 107 -16.09 -2.93 -7.63
CA SER A 107 -16.03 -1.90 -8.68
C SER A 107 -14.68 -1.17 -8.70
N TRP A 108 -14.17 -0.79 -7.51
CA TRP A 108 -12.87 -0.17 -7.36
C TRP A 108 -11.74 -1.10 -7.81
N LYS A 109 -11.77 -2.36 -7.34
CA LYS A 109 -10.76 -3.37 -7.70
C LYS A 109 -10.68 -3.55 -9.22
N ASN A 110 -11.83 -3.80 -9.87
CA ASN A 110 -11.89 -3.97 -11.32
C ASN A 110 -11.36 -2.74 -12.07
N THR A 111 -11.73 -1.54 -11.63
CA THR A 111 -11.29 -0.30 -12.27
C THR A 111 -9.78 -0.08 -12.13
N LEU A 112 -9.25 -0.25 -10.92
CA LEU A 112 -7.85 0.03 -10.60
C LEU A 112 -6.92 -1.03 -11.20
N GLU A 113 -7.28 -2.31 -11.13
CA GLU A 113 -6.50 -3.40 -11.72
C GLU A 113 -6.54 -3.35 -13.26
N SER A 114 -7.63 -2.88 -13.87
CA SER A 114 -7.66 -2.64 -15.32
C SER A 114 -6.70 -1.53 -15.75
N LEU A 115 -6.46 -0.52 -14.91
CA LEU A 115 -5.57 0.60 -15.22
C LEU A 115 -4.11 0.31 -14.85
N HIS A 116 -3.91 -0.50 -13.83
CA HIS A 116 -2.61 -0.80 -13.23
C HIS A 116 -2.46 -2.31 -12.99
N PRO A 117 -2.44 -3.12 -14.07
CA PRO A 117 -2.47 -4.59 -13.96
C PRO A 117 -1.30 -5.20 -13.20
N GLN A 118 -0.20 -4.46 -13.05
CA GLN A 118 0.98 -4.88 -12.29
C GLN A 118 0.90 -4.62 -10.77
N ILE A 119 -0.16 -3.94 -10.29
CA ILE A 119 -0.39 -3.63 -8.87
C ILE A 119 -1.68 -4.31 -8.43
N LYS A 120 -1.63 -5.05 -7.33
CA LYS A 120 -2.85 -5.63 -6.72
C LYS A 120 -3.55 -4.61 -5.84
N PHE A 121 -4.88 -4.63 -5.83
CA PHE A 121 -5.67 -3.74 -4.99
C PHE A 121 -6.51 -4.53 -4.00
N GLU A 122 -6.41 -4.16 -2.73
CA GLU A 122 -7.27 -4.65 -1.66
C GLU A 122 -8.11 -3.48 -1.14
N ILE A 123 -9.44 -3.64 -1.11
CA ILE A 123 -10.36 -2.62 -0.61
C ILE A 123 -11.12 -3.20 0.56
N SER A 124 -10.99 -2.59 1.72
CA SER A 124 -11.55 -3.12 2.96
C SER A 124 -12.01 -2.02 3.91
N THR A 125 -12.68 -2.41 4.99
CA THR A 125 -13.09 -1.48 6.05
C THR A 125 -11.93 -1.21 7.00
N LEU A 126 -11.78 0.04 7.45
CA LEU A 126 -10.80 0.45 8.47
C LEU A 126 -10.96 -0.38 9.77
N GLU A 127 -12.21 -0.64 10.15
CA GLU A 127 -12.62 -1.27 11.40
C GLU A 127 -12.26 -2.77 11.50
N LYS A 128 -11.93 -3.43 10.39
CA LYS A 128 -11.34 -4.78 10.41
C LYS A 128 -9.93 -4.80 11.00
N PHE A 129 -9.28 -3.64 11.04
CA PHE A 129 -7.88 -3.50 11.45
C PHE A 129 -7.70 -2.61 12.69
N ILE A 130 -8.81 -2.05 13.20
CA ILE A 130 -8.88 -1.43 14.51
C ILE A 130 -9.26 -2.52 15.49
N LYS A 131 -8.33 -2.90 16.38
CA LYS A 131 -8.69 -3.68 17.56
C LYS A 131 -9.52 -2.79 18.48
N ASN A 132 -10.70 -3.27 18.89
CA ASN A 132 -11.36 -2.80 20.11
C ASN A 132 -10.58 -3.27 21.33
#